data_AF-A0A0W1B120-F1
#
_entry.id   AF-A0A0W1B120-F1
#
_cell.length_a   1.000
_cell.length_b   1.000
_cell.length_c   1.000
_cell.angle_alpha   90.00
_cell.angle_beta   90.00
_cell.angle_gamma   90.00
#
_symmetry.space_group_name_H-M   'P 1'
#
loop_
_entity.id
_entity.type
_entity.pdbx_description
1 polymer ?
#
loop_
_entity_poly.entity_id
_entity_poly.type
_entity_poly.pdbx_seq_one_letter_code
_entity_poly.pdbx_strand_id
1 'polypeptide(L)' 'MDNQDQQKERKPLLYIQTANHVMEEIRKRKLQSHDLVLSEGEIAKLYGVSRMTAKLALQILEKKGIV' A
#
# COMPACT_ATOMS: atom_id res chain seq x y z
N MET A 1 24.95 -23.06 13.08
CA MET A 1 25.04 -21.74 13.73
C MET A 1 24.51 -20.73 12.75
N ASP A 2 23.26 -20.40 12.97
CA ASP A 2 22.40 -19.52 12.20
C ASP A 2 23.01 -18.13 12.09
N ASN A 3 23.10 -17.61 10.87
CA ASN A 3 23.49 -16.22 10.63
C ASN A 3 22.35 -15.50 9.90
N GLN A 4 21.23 -15.33 10.59
CA GLN A 4 20.11 -14.48 10.18
C GLN A 4 20.26 -13.08 10.76
N ASP A 5 21.29 -12.31 10.40
CA ASP A 5 21.44 -10.95 10.96
C ASP A 5 22.13 -9.95 10.02
N GLN A 6 21.59 -9.80 8.81
CA GLN A 6 21.86 -8.60 7.99
C GLN A 6 20.61 -8.09 7.27
N GLN A 7 19.50 -7.90 8.00
CA GLN A 7 18.42 -7.02 7.55
C GLN A 7 18.82 -5.56 7.83
N LYS A 8 19.88 -5.08 7.16
CA LYS A 8 20.20 -3.65 7.07
C LYS A 8 18.96 -2.92 6.56
N GLU A 9 18.55 -1.86 7.25
CA GLU A 9 17.44 -0.95 6.99
C GLU A 9 17.28 -0.56 5.49
N ARG A 10 16.74 -1.45 4.67
CA ARG A 10 16.36 -1.10 3.31
C ARG A 10 15.04 -0.36 3.43
N LYS A 11 15.06 0.94 3.11
CA LYS A 11 13.83 1.72 2.95
C LYS A 11 12.85 0.88 2.13
N PRO A 12 11.64 0.58 2.65
CA PRO A 12 10.69 -0.26 1.95
C PRO A 12 10.42 0.32 0.56
N LEU A 13 10.23 -0.56 -0.43
CA LEU A 13 9.92 -0.13 -1.80
C LEU A 13 8.71 0.81 -1.77
N LEU A 14 8.75 1.88 -2.56
CA LEU A 14 7.77 2.98 -2.48
C LEU A 14 6.31 2.50 -2.54
N TYR A 15 6.03 1.50 -3.38
CA TYR A 15 4.68 0.92 -3.50
C TYR A 15 4.21 0.21 -2.21
N ILE A 16 5.12 -0.33 -1.40
CA ILE A 16 4.79 -0.95 -0.10
C ILE A 16 4.39 0.13 0.90
N GLN A 17 5.15 1.24 0.92
CA GLN A 17 4.82 2.40 1.76
C GLN A 17 3.45 2.98 1.36
N THR A 18 3.22 3.16 0.05
CA THR A 18 1.91 3.59 -0.46
C THR A 18 0.79 2.62 -0.06
N ALA A 19 1.00 1.30 -0.16
CA ALA A 19 0.00 0.31 0.25
C ALA A 19 -0.35 0.42 1.74
N ASN A 20 0.65 0.62 2.60
CA ASN A 20 0.42 0.78 4.04
C ASN A 20 -0.40 2.04 4.34
N HIS A 21 -0.07 3.17 3.71
CA HIS A 21 -0.85 4.41 3.88
C HIS A 21 -2.30 4.26 3.37
N VAL A 22 -2.49 3.63 2.21
CA VAL A 22 -3.83 3.35 1.67
C VAL A 22 -4.62 2.45 2.63
N MET A 23 -4.01 1.40 3.18
CA MET A 23 -4.63 0.52 4.18
C MET A 23 -5.03 1.29 5.46
N GLU A 24 -4.17 2.18 5.95
CA GLU A 24 -4.47 3.02 7.11
C GLU A 24 -5.66 3.94 6.85
N GLU A 25 -5.73 4.56 5.67
CA GLU A 25 -6.86 5.41 5.29
C GLU A 25 -8.17 4.62 5.17
N ILE A 26 -8.13 3.41 4.59
CA ILE A 26 -9.29 2.50 4.55
C ILE A 26 -9.78 2.20 5.96
N ARG A 27 -8.87 1.85 6.88
CA ARG A 27 -9.18 1.57 8.29
C ARG A 27 -9.75 2.79 9.02
N LYS A 28 -9.14 3.98 8.85
CA LYS A 28 -9.59 5.22 9.49
C LYS A 28 -10.98 5.64 9.05
N ARG A 29 -11.27 5.51 7.75
CA ARG A 29 -12.58 5.84 7.17
C ARG A 29 -13.67 4.84 7.56
N LYS A 30 -13.33 3.75 8.28
CA LYS A 30 -14.23 2.62 8.60
C LYS A 30 -14.95 2.11 7.36
N LEU A 31 -14.28 2.17 6.20
CA LEU A 31 -14.85 1.71 4.94
C LEU A 31 -15.24 0.25 5.11
N GLN A 32 -16.50 -0.05 4.84
CA GLN A 32 -16.99 -1.42 4.89
C GLN A 32 -16.48 -2.18 3.67
N SER A 33 -16.51 -3.51 3.72
CA SER A 33 -16.02 -4.41 2.66
C SER A 33 -16.85 -4.35 1.37
N HIS A 34 -16.87 -3.20 0.70
CA HIS A 34 -17.60 -2.87 -0.54
C HIS A 34 -17.61 -1.35 -0.81
N ASP A 35 -17.15 -0.53 0.15
CA ASP A 35 -16.97 0.91 -0.11
C ASP A 35 -15.88 1.14 -1.15
N LEU A 36 -16.12 2.13 -2.02
CA LEU A 36 -15.21 2.46 -3.11
C LEU A 36 -13.85 2.92 -2.54
N VAL A 37 -12.82 2.16 -2.87
CA VAL A 37 -11.42 2.54 -2.64
C VAL A 37 -11.05 3.63 -3.65
N LEU A 38 -10.14 4.52 -3.28
CA LEU A 38 -9.55 5.49 -4.20
C LEU A 38 -8.96 4.77 -5.42
N SER A 39 -9.24 5.28 -6.63
CA SER A 39 -8.65 4.79 -7.87
C SER A 39 -7.13 4.97 -7.90
N GLU A 40 -6.42 4.29 -8.81
CA GLU A 40 -4.96 4.46 -8.95
C GLU A 40 -4.57 5.92 -9.18
N GLY A 41 -5.39 6.66 -9.94
CA GLY A 41 -5.17 8.07 -10.23
C GLY A 41 -5.33 8.97 -9.01
N GLU A 42 -6.29 8.66 -8.13
CA GLU A 42 -6.49 9.40 -6.89
C GLU A 42 -5.39 9.11 -5.88
N ILE A 43 -4.98 7.84 -5.73
CA ILE A 43 -3.86 7.44 -4.87
C ILE A 43 -2.56 8.11 -5.35
N ALA A 44 -2.30 8.11 -6.66
CA ALA A 44 -1.13 8.76 -7.25
C ALA A 44 -1.07 10.26 -6.89
N LYS A 45 -2.20 10.96 -7.01
CA LYS A 45 -2.30 12.38 -6.65
C LYS A 45 -2.14 12.61 -5.14
N LEU A 46 -2.82 11.80 -4.32
CA LEU A 46 -2.84 11.96 -2.86
C LEU A 46 -1.45 11.75 -2.24
N TYR A 47 -0.70 10.77 -2.73
CA TYR A 47 0.61 10.39 -2.17
C TYR A 47 1.80 10.90 -2.99
N GLY A 48 1.56 11.65 -4.07
CA GLY A 48 2.64 12.18 -4.92
C GLY A 48 3.47 11.09 -5.60
N VAL A 49 2.84 9.96 -5.96
CA VAL A 49 3.51 8.82 -6.60
C VAL A 49 3.05 8.61 -8.04
N SER A 50 3.76 7.79 -8.80
CA SER A 50 3.32 7.41 -10.15
C SER A 50 2.06 6.54 -10.10
N ARG A 51 1.27 6.54 -11.19
CA ARG A 51 0.12 5.62 -11.33
C ARG A 51 0.53 4.15 -11.24
N MET A 52 1.72 3.79 -11.74
CA MET A 52 2.24 2.42 -11.62
C MET A 52 2.50 2.04 -10.16
N THR A 53 3.03 2.96 -9.36
CA THR A 53 3.25 2.77 -7.91
C THR A 53 1.92 2.56 -7.19
N ALA A 54 0.92 3.39 -7.49
CA ALA A 54 -0.43 3.26 -6.94
C ALA A 54 -1.08 1.91 -7.33
N LYS A 55 -0.93 1.49 -8.59
CA LYS A 55 -1.39 0.19 -9.07
C LYS A 55 -0.75 -0.97 -8.30
N LEU A 56 0.57 -0.96 -8.14
CA LEU A 56 1.28 -1.99 -7.38
C LEU A 56 0.85 -2.02 -5.91
N ALA A 57 0.59 -0.85 -5.32
CA ALA A 57 0.09 -0.74 -3.96
C ALA A 57 -1.30 -1.41 -3.82
N LEU A 58 -2.23 -1.10 -4.72
CA LEU A 58 -3.55 -1.72 -4.73
C LEU A 58 -3.49 -3.23 -4.96
N GLN A 59 -2.66 -3.71 -5.88
CA GLN A 59 -2.48 -5.15 -6.10
C GLN A 59 -2.00 -5.91 -4.85
N ILE A 60 -1.25 -5.25 -3.96
CA ILE A 60 -0.83 -5.86 -2.69
C ILE A 60 -1.99 -5.93 -1.72
N LEU A 61 -2.84 -4.90 -1.68
CA LEU A 61 -4.02 -4.89 -0.83
C LEU A 61 -5.06 -5.90 -1.31
N GLU A 62 -5.25 -6.04 -2.62
CA GLU A 62 -6.12 -7.03 -3.26
C GLU A 62 -5.66 -8.45 -2.93
N LYS A 63 -4.35 -8.74 -3.08
CA LYS A 63 -3.76 -10.03 -2.68
C LYS A 63 -3.91 -10.35 -1.19
N LYS A 64 -4.08 -9.32 -0.34
CA LYS A 64 -4.32 -9.45 1.10
C LYS A 64 -5.80 -9.53 1.45
N GLY A 65 -6.71 -9.41 0.48
CA GLY A 65 -8.17 -9.39 0.69
C GLY A 65 -8.67 -8.15 1.44
N ILE A 66 -7.94 -7.04 1.36
CA ILE A 66 -8.29 -5.77 2.01
C ILE A 66 -9.21 -4.93 1.12
N VAL A 67 -9.00 -5.01 -0.20
CA VAL A 67 -9.75 -4.31 -1.25
C VAL A 67 -10.22 -5.30 -2.30
#